data_AF-A0A0M3IYG2-F1
#
_entry.id   AF-A0A0M3IYG2-F1
#
_cell.length_a   1.000
_cell.length_b   1.000
_cell.length_c   1.000
_cell.angle_alpha   90.00
_cell.angle_beta   90.00
_cell.angle_gamma   90.00
#
_symmetry.space_group_name_H-M   'P 1'
#
loop_
_entity.id
_entity.type
_entity.pdbx_description
1 polymer ?
#
loop_
_entity_poly.entity_id
_entity_poly.type
_entity_poly.pdbx_seq_one_letter_code
_entity_poly.pdbx_strand_id
1 'polypeptide(L)'
;QCEESVVSLQCGRVQSESFDEIVVCTYTGWIFALTTEPIAKPRKDALTTFAPHVEVKVQQLRSELEELEHKVNEERQRYHQLTLQEGTKIAGVPRFAIQDQFTLDKSLACYTLSIELIIPIDYILLQSDVGVELIDVSKNSAVVSTTIPEEGSGNALLATYRCQANTTRTEMRIRSIEGQYGTLQAYICPKIHPKMCQVRSYSIKPLSLHQRIHEFDASRPLNTLRISGSFTLSEAHQWLNLLVSQVPERVPPHETVTFNFASTFDGGTQLQATYTRGSAIYRSDNISTIAIIRDVLSKEVTRRQIKVDIQCEMNEESIMHTLQLLHPKMEYQNNLLRRLELAQALKELADNGDDLTYLSDDMRELLESYDRLHDDASTHGVHLDRLVGIITDLYIDKERMAGRNGKAKVEELLSILSKYDARTLHNFFMGKSAVQQQ
;
A
#
# COMPACT_ATOMS: atom_id res chain seq x y z
N GLN A 1 -4.86 -5.74 -25.38
CA GLN A 1 -4.54 -5.39 -23.98
C GLN A 1 -4.36 -3.89 -23.95
N CYS A 2 -5.09 -3.18 -23.10
CA CYS A 2 -4.89 -1.74 -22.88
C CYS A 2 -4.02 -1.61 -21.64
N GLU A 3 -2.81 -1.05 -21.78
CA GLU A 3 -1.85 -0.87 -20.69
C GLU A 3 -2.03 0.47 -19.95
N GLU A 4 -3.02 1.26 -20.37
CA GLU A 4 -3.33 2.60 -19.85
C GLU A 4 -4.69 2.60 -19.13
N SER A 5 -4.94 3.63 -18.32
CA SER A 5 -6.25 3.81 -17.71
C SER A 5 -7.31 4.17 -18.75
N VAL A 6 -8.44 3.46 -18.71
CA VAL A 6 -9.62 3.78 -19.52
C VAL A 6 -10.39 4.91 -18.85
N VAL A 7 -10.59 6.01 -19.57
CA VAL A 7 -11.28 7.21 -19.06
C VAL A 7 -12.74 7.25 -19.51
N SER A 8 -13.03 6.73 -20.71
CA SER A 8 -14.40 6.68 -21.22
C SER A 8 -14.62 5.45 -22.07
N LEU A 9 -15.85 4.95 -22.02
CA LEU A 9 -16.33 3.82 -22.81
C LEU A 9 -17.71 4.16 -23.36
N GLN A 10 -17.92 3.88 -24.65
CA GLN A 10 -19.21 3.99 -25.32
C GLN A 10 -19.43 2.77 -26.22
N CYS A 11 -20.69 2.40 -26.42
CA CYS A 11 -21.06 1.35 -27.37
C CYS A 11 -21.79 1.97 -28.56
N GLY A 12 -21.49 1.52 -29.77
CA GLY A 12 -22.11 2.04 -30.98
C GLY A 12 -21.56 1.39 -32.22
N ARG A 13 -21.65 2.07 -33.36
CA ARG A 13 -21.12 1.63 -34.65
C ARG A 13 -20.36 2.79 -35.26
N VAL A 14 -19.03 2.72 -35.29
CA VAL A 14 -18.18 3.83 -35.74
C VAL A 14 -17.51 3.50 -37.06
N GLN A 15 -16.87 2.32 -37.16
CA GLN A 15 -16.18 1.91 -38.38
C GLN A 15 -17.12 1.19 -39.35
N SER A 16 -17.92 0.24 -38.86
CA SER A 16 -18.82 -0.57 -39.69
C SER A 16 -20.28 -0.45 -39.21
N GLU A 17 -21.20 0.01 -40.08
CA GLU A 17 -22.63 0.19 -39.74
C GLU A 17 -23.36 -1.10 -39.35
N SER A 18 -22.79 -2.26 -39.68
CA SER A 18 -23.39 -3.59 -39.45
C SER A 18 -22.90 -4.29 -38.20
N PHE A 19 -21.83 -3.80 -37.56
CA PHE A 19 -21.18 -4.46 -36.44
C PHE A 19 -21.16 -3.53 -35.23
N ASP A 20 -21.55 -4.06 -34.09
CA ASP A 20 -21.49 -3.33 -32.84
C ASP A 20 -20.04 -3.26 -32.36
N GLU A 21 -19.67 -2.09 -31.84
CA GLU A 21 -18.32 -1.72 -31.42
C GLU A 21 -18.34 -1.11 -30.02
N ILE A 22 -17.29 -1.41 -29.26
CA ILE A 22 -16.99 -0.72 -28.00
C ILE A 22 -15.87 0.28 -28.28
N VAL A 23 -16.20 1.56 -28.19
CA VAL A 23 -15.24 2.66 -28.34
C VAL A 23 -14.65 2.97 -26.97
N VAL A 24 -13.33 2.93 -26.89
CA VAL A 24 -12.54 3.14 -25.67
C VAL A 24 -11.66 4.35 -25.87
N CYS A 25 -11.66 5.26 -24.88
CA CYS A 25 -10.75 6.39 -24.80
C CYS A 25 -9.84 6.21 -23.56
N THR A 26 -8.53 6.24 -23.78
CA THR A 26 -7.52 6.09 -22.73
C THR A 26 -7.06 7.43 -22.16
N TYR A 27 -6.34 7.40 -21.04
CA TYR A 27 -5.79 8.58 -20.37
C TYR A 27 -4.87 9.42 -21.26
N THR A 28 -4.05 8.78 -22.11
CA THR A 28 -3.15 9.48 -23.02
C THR A 28 -3.85 10.00 -24.28
N GLY A 29 -5.17 9.75 -24.40
CA GLY A 29 -6.01 10.22 -25.49
C GLY A 29 -6.09 9.25 -26.67
N TRP A 30 -5.65 8.00 -26.53
CA TRP A 30 -5.84 7.00 -27.58
C TRP A 30 -7.31 6.60 -27.64
N ILE A 31 -7.88 6.75 -28.83
CA ILE A 31 -9.25 6.33 -29.13
C ILE A 31 -9.16 5.12 -30.04
N PHE A 32 -9.68 3.99 -29.58
CA PHE A 32 -9.74 2.76 -30.37
C PHE A 32 -11.08 2.05 -30.16
N ALA A 33 -11.46 1.23 -31.13
CA ALA A 33 -12.70 0.45 -31.09
C ALA A 33 -12.40 -1.05 -31.00
N LEU A 34 -13.17 -1.77 -30.18
CA LEU A 34 -13.22 -3.23 -30.14
C LEU A 34 -14.48 -3.67 -30.89
N THR A 35 -14.32 -4.22 -32.08
CA THR A 35 -15.42 -4.56 -33.00
C THR A 35 -15.85 -6.03 -32.88
N THR A 36 -17.13 -6.28 -33.11
CA THR A 36 -17.70 -7.64 -33.31
C THR A 36 -17.51 -8.16 -34.72
N GLU A 37 -17.03 -7.32 -35.65
CA GLU A 37 -16.69 -7.74 -37.00
C GLU A 37 -15.63 -8.85 -36.96
N PRO A 38 -15.89 -10.02 -37.56
CA PRO A 38 -14.93 -11.10 -37.59
C PRO A 38 -13.75 -10.70 -38.48
N ILE A 39 -12.68 -10.21 -37.86
CA ILE A 39 -11.40 -10.01 -38.52
C ILE A 39 -10.91 -11.40 -38.92
N ALA A 40 -11.14 -11.80 -40.16
CA ALA A 40 -10.63 -13.06 -40.69
C ALA A 40 -9.12 -13.08 -40.45
N LYS A 41 -8.62 -14.11 -39.75
CA LYS A 41 -7.16 -14.36 -39.67
C LYS A 41 -6.65 -14.29 -41.10
N PRO A 42 -5.74 -13.35 -41.43
CA PRO A 42 -5.33 -13.20 -42.82
C PRO A 42 -4.77 -14.55 -43.26
N ARG A 43 -5.39 -15.15 -44.29
CA ARG A 43 -4.75 -16.24 -45.06
C ARG A 43 -3.38 -15.70 -45.48
N LYS A 44 -2.35 -16.55 -45.61
CA LYS A 44 -0.99 -16.13 -46.02
C LYS A 44 -0.98 -15.21 -47.26
N ASP A 45 -1.99 -15.31 -48.13
CA ASP A 45 -2.17 -14.46 -49.30
C ASP A 45 -2.81 -13.08 -49.03
N ALA A 46 -3.57 -12.90 -47.93
CA ALA A 46 -4.20 -11.64 -47.55
C ALA A 46 -3.25 -10.66 -46.83
N LEU A 47 -2.06 -11.12 -46.42
CA LEU A 47 -0.98 -10.20 -46.02
C LEU A 47 -0.58 -9.29 -47.20
N THR A 48 -0.68 -9.76 -48.44
CA THR A 48 -0.21 -9.01 -49.62
C THR A 48 -1.09 -7.81 -49.99
N THR A 49 -2.38 -7.79 -49.58
CA THR A 49 -3.33 -6.74 -49.97
C THR A 49 -3.41 -5.60 -48.94
N PHE A 50 -3.18 -5.90 -47.66
CA PHE A 50 -3.01 -4.89 -46.60
C PHE A 50 -1.56 -4.40 -46.46
N ALA A 51 -0.57 -5.20 -46.89
CA ALA A 51 0.84 -4.82 -46.91
C ALA A 51 1.11 -3.45 -47.55
N PRO A 52 0.60 -3.10 -48.76
CA PRO A 52 0.94 -1.83 -49.39
C PRO A 52 0.40 -0.63 -48.62
N HIS A 53 -0.81 -0.70 -48.05
CA HIS A 53 -1.37 0.41 -47.26
C HIS A 53 -0.63 0.58 -45.92
N VAL A 54 -0.25 -0.54 -45.29
CA VAL A 54 0.56 -0.52 -44.06
C VAL A 54 1.96 0.00 -44.35
N GLU A 55 2.60 -0.45 -45.45
CA GLU A 55 3.93 0.01 -45.88
C GLU A 55 3.95 1.50 -46.23
N VAL A 56 2.94 2.00 -46.96
CA VAL A 56 2.81 3.44 -47.25
C VAL A 56 2.66 4.24 -45.96
N LYS A 57 1.81 3.79 -45.02
CA LYS A 57 1.65 4.47 -43.72
C LYS A 57 2.93 4.43 -42.90
N VAL A 58 3.66 3.32 -42.90
CA VAL A 58 4.96 3.19 -42.23
C VAL A 58 5.98 4.15 -42.85
N GLN A 59 6.02 4.27 -44.17
CA GLN A 59 6.93 5.18 -44.86
C GLN A 59 6.58 6.66 -44.58
N GLN A 60 5.29 7.01 -44.54
CA GLN A 60 4.84 8.34 -44.12
C GLN A 60 5.27 8.66 -42.68
N LEU A 61 5.04 7.74 -41.75
CA LEU A 61 5.47 7.90 -40.35
C LEU A 61 6.99 8.05 -40.21
N ARG A 62 7.79 7.36 -41.04
CA ARG A 62 9.25 7.53 -41.07
C ARG A 62 9.65 8.93 -41.52
N SER A 63 9.06 9.42 -42.62
CA SER A 63 9.31 10.77 -43.11
C SER A 63 8.93 11.83 -42.09
N GLU A 64 7.77 11.68 -41.44
CA GLU A 64 7.31 12.60 -40.39
C GLU A 64 8.24 12.57 -39.18
N LEU A 65 8.71 11.39 -38.78
CA LEU A 65 9.66 11.22 -37.69
C LEU A 65 11.00 11.90 -38.00
N GLU A 66 11.55 11.72 -39.21
CA GLU A 66 12.78 12.39 -39.64
C GLU A 66 12.63 13.93 -39.62
N GLU A 67 11.51 14.47 -40.12
CA GLU A 67 11.24 15.91 -40.08
C GLU A 67 11.12 16.44 -38.64
N LEU A 68 10.41 15.72 -37.77
CA LEU A 68 10.25 16.09 -36.36
C LEU A 68 11.57 16.01 -35.61
N GLU A 69 12.38 14.97 -35.85
CA GLU A 69 13.71 14.83 -35.24
C GLU A 69 14.62 16.00 -35.63
N HIS A 70 14.62 16.40 -36.90
CA HIS A 70 15.37 17.55 -37.37
C HIS A 70 14.95 18.84 -36.64
N LYS A 71 13.65 19.14 -36.65
CA LYS A 71 13.08 20.33 -35.98
C LYS A 71 13.40 20.35 -34.48
N VAL A 72 13.27 19.22 -33.80
CA VAL A 72 13.59 19.09 -32.38
C VAL A 72 15.08 19.32 -32.12
N ASN A 73 15.97 18.80 -32.98
CA ASN A 73 17.40 18.97 -32.82
C ASN A 73 17.84 20.44 -33.02
N GLU A 74 17.29 21.12 -34.01
CA GLU A 74 17.52 22.55 -34.24
C GLU A 74 17.08 23.39 -33.03
N GLU A 75 15.87 23.16 -32.52
CA GLU A 75 15.37 23.90 -31.35
C GLU A 75 16.12 23.55 -30.06
N ARG A 76 16.62 22.30 -29.90
CA ARG A 76 17.50 21.94 -28.79
C ARG A 76 18.82 22.72 -28.82
N GLN A 77 19.44 22.82 -29.99
CA GLN A 77 20.68 23.60 -30.17
C GLN A 77 20.43 25.08 -29.88
N ARG A 78 19.31 25.63 -30.37
CA ARG A 78 18.89 27.00 -30.10
C ARG A 78 18.68 27.24 -28.60
N TYR A 79 17.98 26.33 -27.91
CA TYR A 79 17.77 26.39 -26.46
C TYR A 79 19.10 26.35 -25.69
N HIS A 80 20.04 25.49 -26.10
CA HIS A 80 21.35 25.40 -25.48
C HIS A 80 22.15 26.70 -25.65
N GLN A 81 22.18 27.27 -26.85
CA GLN A 81 22.84 28.56 -27.11
C GLN A 81 22.23 29.69 -26.27
N LEU A 82 20.90 29.73 -26.12
CA LEU A 82 20.21 30.71 -25.29
C LEU A 82 20.55 30.56 -23.80
N THR A 83 20.86 29.35 -23.33
CA THR A 83 21.25 29.09 -21.94
C THR A 83 22.69 29.55 -21.64
N LEU A 84 23.55 29.63 -22.67
CA LEU A 84 24.93 30.10 -22.55
C LEU A 84 25.07 31.64 -22.58
N GLN A 85 24.04 32.36 -23.03
CA GLN A 85 24.05 33.83 -23.04
C GLN A 85 23.82 34.37 -21.62
N GLU A 86 24.79 35.08 -21.06
CA GLU A 86 24.64 35.76 -19.77
C GLU A 86 23.54 36.85 -19.86
N GLY A 87 22.42 36.61 -19.18
CA GLY A 87 21.28 37.53 -19.13
C GLY A 87 20.12 36.96 -18.30
N THR A 88 19.17 37.82 -17.91
CA THR A 88 18.01 37.50 -17.04
C THR A 88 16.92 36.66 -17.74
N LYS A 89 17.29 35.78 -18.68
CA LYS A 89 16.32 34.90 -19.37
C LYS A 89 16.04 33.69 -18.48
N ILE A 90 14.79 33.53 -18.07
CA ILE A 90 14.34 32.41 -17.24
C ILE A 90 14.01 31.22 -18.15
N ALA A 91 14.61 30.07 -17.87
CA ALA A 91 14.26 28.82 -18.56
C ALA A 91 12.82 28.41 -18.22
N GLY A 92 11.99 28.22 -19.24
CA GLY A 92 10.64 27.69 -19.07
C GLY A 92 10.70 26.20 -18.74
N VAL A 93 10.16 25.81 -17.58
CA VAL A 93 10.03 24.40 -17.20
C VAL A 93 8.71 23.87 -17.79
N PRO A 94 8.74 22.80 -18.62
CA PRO A 94 7.52 22.21 -19.14
C PRO A 94 6.64 21.74 -17.98
N ARG A 95 5.31 21.77 -18.15
CA ARG A 95 4.38 21.19 -17.19
C ARG A 95 3.78 19.93 -17.77
N PHE A 96 3.68 18.90 -16.96
CA PHE A 96 2.99 17.66 -17.32
C PHE A 96 1.99 17.29 -16.22
N ALA A 97 0.89 16.68 -16.61
CA ALA A 97 -0.09 16.17 -15.65
C ALA A 97 0.38 14.82 -15.10
N ILE A 98 0.21 14.65 -13.79
CA ILE A 98 0.42 13.37 -13.11
C ILE A 98 -0.95 12.92 -12.63
N GLN A 99 -1.37 11.75 -13.07
CA GLN A 99 -2.49 11.04 -12.47
C GLN A 99 -1.92 10.08 -11.44
N ASP A 100 -2.01 10.46 -10.18
CA ASP A 100 -1.57 9.66 -9.04
C ASP A 100 -2.75 9.18 -8.20
N GLN A 101 -2.62 7.96 -7.68
CA GLN A 101 -3.56 7.36 -6.76
C GLN A 101 -2.80 6.66 -5.63
N PHE A 102 -3.07 7.06 -4.40
CA PHE A 102 -2.48 6.45 -3.20
C PHE A 102 -3.60 5.89 -2.32
N THR A 103 -3.84 4.59 -2.41
CA THR A 103 -4.99 3.92 -1.77
C THR A 103 -4.57 2.70 -0.98
N LEU A 104 -5.18 2.49 0.18
CA LEU A 104 -5.00 1.30 0.99
C LEU A 104 -5.72 0.10 0.34
N ASP A 105 -4.98 -0.97 0.02
CA ASP A 105 -5.54 -2.25 -0.41
C ASP A 105 -5.92 -3.09 0.83
N LYS A 106 -7.21 -3.40 0.96
CA LYS A 106 -7.74 -4.18 2.09
C LYS A 106 -7.25 -5.63 2.09
N SER A 107 -7.04 -6.22 0.93
CA SER A 107 -6.68 -7.63 0.81
C SER A 107 -5.22 -7.87 1.18
N LEU A 108 -4.33 -6.96 0.75
CA LEU A 108 -2.89 -7.05 0.99
C LEU A 108 -2.43 -6.26 2.23
N ALA A 109 -3.30 -5.43 2.80
CA ALA A 109 -3.02 -4.54 3.92
C ALA A 109 -1.76 -3.68 3.72
N CYS A 110 -1.60 -3.15 2.50
CA CYS A 110 -0.56 -2.23 2.10
C CYS A 110 -1.15 -1.11 1.24
N TYR A 111 -0.41 -0.01 1.07
CA TYR A 111 -0.79 1.05 0.15
C TYR A 111 -0.35 0.72 -1.26
N THR A 112 -1.22 0.97 -2.22
CA THR A 112 -0.92 0.94 -3.64
C THR A 112 -0.78 2.37 -4.13
N LEU A 113 0.43 2.73 -4.56
CA LEU A 113 0.75 3.98 -5.24
C LEU A 113 0.80 3.72 -6.75
N SER A 114 -0.20 4.22 -7.48
CA SER A 114 -0.19 4.24 -8.94
C SER A 114 0.17 5.63 -9.43
N ILE A 115 1.11 5.71 -10.39
CA ILE A 115 1.52 6.95 -11.05
C ILE A 115 1.41 6.73 -12.55
N GLU A 116 0.66 7.61 -13.22
CA GLU A 116 0.41 7.56 -14.65
C GLU A 116 0.62 8.93 -15.31
N LEU A 117 1.36 8.93 -16.41
CA LEU A 117 1.73 10.09 -17.21
C LEU A 117 1.34 9.87 -18.68
N ILE A 118 1.13 10.96 -19.42
CA ILE A 118 1.02 10.88 -20.90
C ILE A 118 2.38 10.72 -21.60
N ILE A 119 3.47 10.87 -20.86
CA ILE A 119 4.85 10.74 -21.34
C ILE A 119 5.48 9.55 -20.62
N PRO A 120 6.27 8.70 -21.31
CA PRO A 120 6.98 7.61 -20.65
C PRO A 120 7.81 8.10 -19.45
N ILE A 121 7.72 7.36 -18.34
CA ILE A 121 8.46 7.61 -17.12
C ILE A 121 9.90 7.13 -17.33
N ASP A 122 10.88 7.92 -16.90
CA ASP A 122 12.28 7.54 -16.88
C ASP A 122 12.61 6.82 -15.57
N TYR A 123 12.40 7.53 -14.47
CA TYR A 123 12.53 6.97 -13.13
C TYR A 123 11.65 7.71 -12.13
N ILE A 124 11.36 7.03 -11.02
CA ILE A 124 10.70 7.60 -9.84
C ILE A 124 11.60 7.38 -8.65
N LEU A 125 11.91 8.45 -7.92
CA LEU A 125 12.59 8.35 -6.63
C LEU A 125 11.57 8.47 -5.51
N LEU A 126 11.55 7.50 -4.61
CA LEU A 126 10.78 7.49 -3.39
C LEU A 126 11.69 7.89 -2.22
N GLN A 127 11.25 8.89 -1.47
CA GLN A 127 11.86 9.32 -0.22
C GLN A 127 10.79 9.26 0.87
N SER A 128 11.12 8.69 2.03
CA SER A 128 10.22 8.64 3.18
C SER A 128 10.95 9.10 4.43
N ASP A 129 10.27 9.87 5.27
CA ASP A 129 10.72 10.20 6.64
C ASP A 129 10.30 9.13 7.68
N VAL A 130 9.49 8.16 7.25
CA VAL A 130 8.97 7.07 8.08
C VAL A 130 9.35 5.70 7.51
N GLY A 131 9.59 4.73 8.38
CA GLY A 131 9.92 3.37 7.99
C GLY A 131 8.79 2.73 7.19
N VAL A 132 9.05 2.41 5.93
CA VAL A 132 8.13 1.68 5.06
C VAL A 132 8.89 0.62 4.27
N GLU A 133 8.18 -0.44 3.94
CA GLU A 133 8.73 -1.56 3.16
C GLU A 133 8.12 -1.54 1.76
N LEU A 134 8.96 -1.72 0.75
CA LEU A 134 8.55 -1.80 -0.65
C LEU A 134 8.32 -3.25 -1.03
N ILE A 135 7.14 -3.54 -1.58
CA ILE A 135 6.76 -4.90 -2.01
C ILE A 135 6.86 -4.96 -3.53
N ASP A 136 7.51 -6.00 -4.04
CA ASP A 136 7.61 -6.25 -5.47
C ASP A 136 6.23 -6.53 -6.09
N VAL A 137 6.03 -5.96 -7.28
CA VAL A 137 4.80 -6.12 -8.06
C VAL A 137 5.18 -6.83 -9.35
N SER A 138 4.66 -8.03 -9.58
CA SER A 138 5.02 -8.86 -10.74
C SER A 138 4.77 -8.20 -12.09
N LYS A 139 3.81 -7.27 -12.16
CA LYS A 139 3.51 -6.47 -13.37
C LYS A 139 4.44 -5.26 -13.56
N ASN A 140 5.22 -4.89 -12.54
CA ASN A 140 6.12 -3.75 -12.60
C ASN A 140 7.48 -4.21 -13.13
N SER A 141 7.82 -3.77 -14.34
CA SER A 141 9.09 -4.08 -15.00
C SER A 141 10.22 -3.10 -14.62
N ALA A 142 10.00 -2.23 -13.64
CA ALA A 142 11.02 -1.28 -13.20
C ALA A 142 12.09 -1.98 -12.36
N VAL A 143 13.34 -1.55 -12.52
CA VAL A 143 14.44 -1.98 -11.66
C VAL A 143 14.45 -1.11 -10.42
N VAL A 144 14.38 -1.73 -9.24
CA VAL A 144 14.39 -1.07 -7.94
C VAL A 144 15.82 -1.04 -7.40
N SER A 145 16.25 0.13 -6.93
CA SER A 145 17.52 0.30 -6.22
C SER A 145 17.26 1.05 -4.92
N THR A 146 17.53 0.40 -3.79
CA THR A 146 17.42 0.99 -2.46
C THR A 146 18.77 1.54 -2.03
N THR A 147 18.81 2.80 -1.61
CA THR A 147 20.00 3.45 -1.08
C THR A 147 19.89 3.52 0.43
N ILE A 148 20.97 3.16 1.14
CA ILE A 148 21.03 3.30 2.59
C ILE A 148 21.01 4.79 2.93
N PRO A 149 20.02 5.28 3.69
CA PRO A 149 19.99 6.68 4.10
C PRO A 149 21.19 7.07 4.97
N GLU A 150 21.71 8.27 4.78
CA GLU A 150 22.75 8.82 5.66
C GLU A 150 22.19 9.10 7.07
N GLU A 151 23.01 8.84 8.09
CA GLU A 151 22.66 9.15 9.48
C GLU A 151 22.39 10.64 9.66
N GLY A 152 21.26 10.98 10.29
CA GLY A 152 20.86 12.37 10.52
C GLY A 152 20.20 13.08 9.33
N SER A 153 20.07 12.43 8.17
CA SER A 153 19.39 13.00 6.99
C SER A 153 17.87 13.17 7.17
N GLY A 154 17.28 12.50 8.16
CA GLY A 154 15.83 12.44 8.39
C GLY A 154 15.10 11.49 7.44
N ASN A 155 15.82 10.80 6.55
CA ASN A 155 15.25 9.81 5.64
C ASN A 155 15.26 8.42 6.28
N ALA A 156 14.11 7.75 6.28
CA ALA A 156 13.96 6.35 6.63
C ALA A 156 14.01 5.42 5.41
N LEU A 157 13.68 5.93 4.21
CA LEU A 157 13.77 5.20 2.95
C LEU A 157 14.24 6.11 1.82
N LEU A 158 15.14 5.60 0.99
CA LEU A 158 15.47 6.15 -0.33
C LEU A 158 15.48 5.00 -1.35
N ALA A 159 14.58 5.05 -2.32
CA ALA A 159 14.50 4.04 -3.38
C ALA A 159 14.30 4.68 -4.74
N THR A 160 14.92 4.09 -5.78
CA THR A 160 14.78 4.53 -7.16
C THR A 160 14.19 3.41 -8.00
N TYR A 161 13.06 3.68 -8.64
CA TYR A 161 12.43 2.82 -9.62
C TYR A 161 12.80 3.32 -11.02
N ARG A 162 13.62 2.57 -11.75
CA ARG A 162 14.00 2.89 -13.13
C ARG A 162 13.14 2.13 -14.12
N CYS A 163 12.34 2.83 -14.92
CA CYS A 163 11.44 2.23 -15.90
C CYS A 163 12.20 1.88 -17.19
N GLN A 164 12.36 0.58 -17.47
CA GLN A 164 13.12 0.10 -18.63
C GLN A 164 12.39 0.29 -19.96
N ALA A 165 11.07 0.11 -20.00
CA ALA A 165 10.26 0.24 -21.21
C ALA A 165 9.71 1.68 -21.40
N ASN A 166 8.91 1.90 -22.46
CA ASN A 166 8.10 3.11 -22.64
C ASN A 166 6.88 3.10 -21.69
N THR A 167 7.16 2.87 -20.40
CA THR A 167 6.15 2.71 -19.35
C THR A 167 5.55 4.08 -19.02
N THR A 168 4.26 4.25 -19.27
CA THR A 168 3.49 5.46 -18.92
C THR A 168 2.83 5.35 -17.55
N ARG A 169 2.61 4.12 -17.08
CA ARG A 169 2.00 3.82 -15.77
C ARG A 169 2.85 2.85 -14.98
N THR A 170 3.05 3.15 -13.69
CA THR A 170 3.70 2.26 -12.74
C THR A 170 2.90 2.12 -11.46
N GLU A 171 3.02 0.96 -10.82
CA GLU A 171 2.37 0.63 -9.56
C GLU A 171 3.43 0.17 -8.56
N MET A 172 3.40 0.76 -7.37
CA MET A 172 4.30 0.45 -6.27
C MET A 172 3.47 0.10 -5.04
N ARG A 173 3.84 -0.97 -4.35
CA ARG A 173 3.18 -1.38 -3.11
C ARG A 173 4.06 -1.01 -1.92
N ILE A 174 3.47 -0.29 -0.98
CA ILE A 174 4.16 0.30 0.17
C ILE A 174 3.48 -0.21 1.43
N ARG A 175 4.23 -0.93 2.25
CA ARG A 175 3.76 -1.41 3.56
C ARG A 175 4.16 -0.41 4.64
N SER A 176 3.17 0.07 5.38
CA SER A 176 3.36 0.93 6.55
C SER A 176 3.31 0.12 7.84
N ILE A 177 3.89 0.67 8.90
CA ILE A 177 3.78 0.17 10.27
C ILE A 177 2.82 1.07 11.02
N GLU A 178 1.81 0.49 11.66
CA GLU A 178 0.83 1.24 12.44
C GLU A 178 1.50 1.92 13.66
N GLY A 179 1.09 3.14 13.98
CA GLY A 179 1.73 3.98 14.98
C GLY A 179 2.90 4.82 14.47
N GLN A 180 3.51 4.45 13.35
CA GLN A 180 4.47 5.31 12.64
C GLN A 180 3.74 6.16 11.59
N TYR A 181 4.12 7.43 11.48
CA TYR A 181 3.45 8.37 10.58
C TYR A 181 4.43 9.41 10.05
N GLY A 182 4.14 9.92 8.86
CA GLY A 182 5.06 10.81 8.15
C GLY A 182 4.63 11.09 6.72
N THR A 183 5.59 11.46 5.90
CA THR A 183 5.43 11.82 4.50
C THR A 183 6.26 10.92 3.60
N LEU A 184 5.61 10.37 2.58
CA LEU A 184 6.25 9.72 1.44
C LEU A 184 6.26 10.70 0.27
N GLN A 185 7.43 11.04 -0.23
CA GLN A 185 7.61 11.87 -1.42
C GLN A 185 7.99 10.99 -2.62
N ALA A 186 7.30 11.20 -3.74
CA ALA A 186 7.65 10.64 -5.03
C ALA A 186 8.16 11.76 -5.95
N TYR A 187 9.36 11.59 -6.48
CA TYR A 187 10.01 12.48 -7.44
C TYR A 187 9.89 11.82 -8.81
N ILE A 188 9.00 12.35 -9.66
CA ILE A 188 8.65 11.75 -10.95
C ILE A 188 9.42 12.45 -12.07
N CYS A 189 10.26 11.70 -12.78
CA CYS A 189 11.05 12.17 -13.90
C CYS A 189 10.59 11.51 -15.21
N PRO A 190 9.97 12.24 -16.15
CA PRO A 190 9.61 11.70 -17.46
C PRO A 190 10.79 11.69 -18.45
N LYS A 191 10.63 10.91 -19.53
CA LYS A 191 11.54 10.88 -20.69
C LYS A 191 11.29 12.08 -21.63
N ILE A 192 11.39 13.30 -21.09
CA ILE A 192 11.29 14.57 -21.85
C ILE A 192 12.61 15.37 -21.80
N HIS A 193 12.78 16.30 -22.75
CA HIS A 193 13.86 17.28 -22.78
C HIS A 193 13.29 18.71 -22.82
N PRO A 194 13.75 19.64 -21.96
CA PRO A 194 14.76 19.47 -20.92
C PRO A 194 14.29 18.50 -19.80
N LYS A 195 15.24 17.84 -19.14
CA LYS A 195 14.94 16.95 -18.02
C LYS A 195 14.36 17.77 -16.87
N MET A 196 13.32 17.24 -16.25
CA MET A 196 12.64 17.90 -15.15
C MET A 196 12.07 16.85 -14.19
N CYS A 197 11.72 17.30 -13.00
CA CYS A 197 11.10 16.48 -11.97
C CYS A 197 9.88 17.21 -11.41
N GLN A 198 8.81 16.47 -11.13
CA GLN A 198 7.71 16.95 -10.30
C GLN A 198 7.62 16.08 -9.05
N VAL A 199 7.40 16.71 -7.90
CA VAL A 199 7.28 16.04 -6.62
C VAL A 199 5.80 15.89 -6.25
N ARG A 200 5.44 14.71 -5.75
CA ARG A 200 4.15 14.42 -5.11
C ARG A 200 4.39 13.95 -3.69
N SER A 201 3.61 14.47 -2.75
CA SER A 201 3.73 14.15 -1.33
C SER A 201 2.48 13.44 -0.84
N TYR A 202 2.66 12.28 -0.22
CA TYR A 202 1.61 11.44 0.32
C TYR A 202 1.78 11.31 1.83
N SER A 203 0.68 11.41 2.57
CA SER A 203 0.71 11.29 4.03
C SER A 203 0.47 9.85 4.46
N ILE A 204 1.42 9.30 5.21
CA ILE A 204 1.24 8.03 5.94
C ILE A 204 0.69 8.38 7.31
N LYS A 205 -0.54 7.94 7.57
CA LYS A 205 -1.30 8.27 8.78
C LYS A 205 -0.87 7.36 9.96
N PRO A 206 -0.98 7.82 11.22
CA PRO A 206 -0.70 6.97 12.38
C PRO A 206 -1.50 5.68 12.39
N LEU A 207 -2.80 5.77 12.09
CA LEU A 207 -3.70 4.62 11.90
C LEU A 207 -3.80 4.29 10.41
N SER A 208 -2.65 3.99 9.80
CA SER A 208 -2.52 3.79 8.36
C SER A 208 -3.25 2.54 7.84
N LEU A 209 -3.68 1.63 8.72
CA LEU A 209 -4.36 0.39 8.34
C LEU A 209 -5.87 0.42 8.59
N HIS A 210 -6.39 1.56 9.02
CA HIS A 210 -7.81 1.74 9.29
C HIS A 210 -8.53 2.26 8.05
N GLN A 211 -9.64 1.60 7.71
CA GLN A 211 -10.56 1.99 6.64
C GLN A 211 -11.92 2.37 7.20
N ARG A 212 -12.58 3.35 6.59
CA ARG A 212 -13.91 3.79 7.03
C ARG A 212 -14.95 2.71 6.77
N ILE A 213 -15.81 2.47 7.76
CA ILE A 213 -16.94 1.54 7.71
C ILE A 213 -18.22 2.25 8.16
N HIS A 214 -19.37 1.63 7.90
CA HIS A 214 -20.67 2.16 8.32
C HIS A 214 -21.14 1.55 9.64
N GLU A 215 -20.95 0.25 9.81
CA GLU A 215 -21.42 -0.50 10.97
C GLU A 215 -20.37 -0.51 12.09
N PHE A 216 -20.83 -0.37 13.33
CA PHE A 216 -19.99 -0.46 14.52
C PHE A 216 -20.68 -1.35 15.55
N ASP A 217 -19.97 -2.37 16.01
CA ASP A 217 -20.46 -3.33 16.97
C ASP A 217 -20.15 -2.87 18.39
N ALA A 218 -21.14 -2.22 19.01
CA ALA A 218 -21.03 -1.72 20.37
C ALA A 218 -21.03 -2.83 21.44
N SER A 219 -21.28 -4.09 21.08
CA SER A 219 -21.25 -5.22 22.01
C SER A 219 -19.85 -5.74 22.29
N ARG A 220 -18.86 -5.36 21.47
CA ARG A 220 -17.46 -5.72 21.67
C ARG A 220 -16.89 -5.12 22.97
N PRO A 221 -15.86 -5.74 23.57
CA PRO A 221 -15.16 -5.15 24.71
C PRO A 221 -14.33 -3.93 24.26
N LEU A 222 -14.90 -2.73 24.44
CA LEU A 222 -14.29 -1.48 23.99
C LEU A 222 -13.42 -0.83 25.07
N ASN A 223 -12.23 -0.41 24.68
CA ASN A 223 -11.41 0.57 25.38
C ASN A 223 -11.88 1.98 24.98
N THR A 224 -11.82 2.93 25.91
CA THR A 224 -12.31 4.30 25.67
C THR A 224 -11.24 5.34 26.02
N LEU A 225 -10.98 6.25 25.08
CA LEU A 225 -10.17 7.45 25.29
C LEU A 225 -11.07 8.67 25.19
N ARG A 226 -11.15 9.44 26.28
CA ARG A 226 -11.91 10.69 26.35
C ARG A 226 -10.93 11.85 26.42
N ILE A 227 -11.12 12.82 25.54
CA ILE A 227 -10.39 14.08 25.52
C ILE A 227 -11.42 15.19 25.72
N SER A 228 -11.28 15.95 26.79
CA SER A 228 -12.16 17.09 27.09
C SER A 228 -11.34 18.36 27.28
N GLY A 229 -11.86 19.51 26.85
CA GLY A 229 -11.09 20.76 26.95
C GLY A 229 -11.63 21.89 26.12
N SER A 230 -10.83 22.94 25.97
CA SER A 230 -11.22 24.16 25.26
C SER A 230 -10.83 24.11 23.78
N PHE A 231 -11.36 23.14 23.03
CA PHE A 231 -11.14 23.02 21.59
C PHE A 231 -12.44 23.11 20.79
N THR A 232 -12.32 23.55 19.55
CA THR A 232 -13.39 23.70 18.57
C THR A 232 -13.69 22.38 17.86
N LEU A 233 -14.88 22.30 17.25
CA LEU A 233 -15.24 21.17 16.39
C LEU A 233 -14.23 20.98 15.23
N SER A 234 -13.73 22.08 14.67
CA SER A 234 -12.74 22.03 13.58
C SER A 234 -11.40 21.46 14.03
N GLU A 235 -10.95 21.76 15.26
CA GLU A 235 -9.71 21.19 15.80
C GLU A 235 -9.85 19.69 16.03
N ALA A 236 -10.97 19.25 16.63
CA ALA A 236 -11.26 17.82 16.80
C ALA A 236 -11.35 17.07 15.46
N HIS A 237 -11.95 17.69 14.44
CA HIS A 237 -12.00 17.14 13.09
C HIS A 237 -10.60 17.03 12.46
N GLN A 238 -9.76 18.06 12.61
CA GLN A 238 -8.37 18.04 12.14
C GLN A 238 -7.55 16.94 12.83
N TRP A 239 -7.78 16.71 14.14
CA TRP A 239 -7.15 15.61 14.87
C TRP A 239 -7.54 14.26 14.29
N LEU A 240 -8.82 14.04 13.96
CA LEU A 240 -9.23 12.79 13.31
C LEU A 240 -8.61 12.64 11.91
N ASN A 241 -8.59 13.70 11.10
CA ASN A 241 -7.95 13.70 9.77
C ASN A 241 -6.42 13.51 9.83
N LEU A 242 -5.79 13.89 10.95
CA LEU A 242 -4.38 13.58 11.21
C LEU A 242 -4.18 12.08 11.46
N LEU A 243 -5.09 11.44 12.20
CA LEU A 243 -4.96 10.06 12.67
C LEU A 243 -5.23 9.01 11.60
N VAL A 244 -6.24 9.20 10.74
CA VAL A 244 -6.73 8.16 9.81
C VAL A 244 -7.08 8.74 8.45
N SER A 245 -7.05 7.89 7.43
CA SER A 245 -7.47 8.24 6.07
C SER A 245 -9.00 8.26 5.91
N GLN A 246 -9.51 8.70 4.75
CA GLN A 246 -10.94 8.68 4.40
C GLN A 246 -11.86 9.54 5.29
N VAL A 247 -11.27 10.54 5.96
CA VAL A 247 -12.00 11.64 6.60
C VAL A 247 -12.17 12.75 5.56
N PRO A 248 -13.38 13.29 5.36
CA PRO A 248 -13.59 14.43 4.48
C PRO A 248 -12.70 15.61 4.90
N GLU A 249 -12.21 16.39 3.94
CA GLU A 249 -11.38 17.56 4.26
C GLU A 249 -12.18 18.67 4.97
N ARG A 250 -13.48 18.77 4.64
CA ARG A 250 -14.39 19.74 5.25
C ARG A 250 -15.12 19.12 6.43
N VAL A 251 -15.20 19.90 7.51
CA VAL A 251 -15.96 19.55 8.70
C VAL A 251 -17.44 19.38 8.34
N PRO A 252 -18.08 18.24 8.67
CA PRO A 252 -19.52 18.08 8.48
C PRO A 252 -20.32 19.12 9.27
N PRO A 253 -21.47 19.60 8.77
CA PRO A 253 -22.25 20.67 9.38
C PRO A 253 -23.08 20.22 10.61
N HIS A 254 -22.61 19.20 11.35
CA HIS A 254 -23.31 18.64 12.51
C HIS A 254 -22.63 19.07 13.81
N GLU A 255 -23.41 19.24 14.88
CA GLU A 255 -22.88 19.57 16.22
C GLU A 255 -22.05 18.42 16.82
N THR A 256 -22.49 17.19 16.54
CA THR A 256 -21.82 15.94 16.92
C THR A 256 -21.53 15.15 15.65
N VAL A 257 -20.28 14.73 15.48
CA VAL A 257 -19.85 13.93 14.34
C VAL A 257 -19.31 12.60 14.82
N THR A 258 -19.74 11.52 14.16
CA THR A 258 -19.28 10.16 14.44
C THR A 258 -18.77 9.51 13.15
N PHE A 259 -17.58 8.90 13.23
CA PHE A 259 -17.02 8.07 12.18
C PHE A 259 -16.60 6.72 12.75
N ASN A 260 -16.85 5.66 11.97
CA ASN A 260 -16.48 4.30 12.29
C ASN A 260 -15.40 3.82 11.32
N PHE A 261 -14.43 3.07 11.82
CA PHE A 261 -13.33 2.50 11.06
C PHE A 261 -13.11 1.04 11.48
N ALA A 262 -12.52 0.24 10.59
CA ALA A 262 -11.98 -1.08 10.93
C ALA A 262 -10.54 -1.22 10.44
N SER A 263 -9.72 -1.91 11.22
CA SER A 263 -8.38 -2.34 10.79
C SER A 263 -8.49 -3.39 9.70
N THR A 264 -7.76 -3.19 8.60
CA THR A 264 -7.67 -4.17 7.50
C THR A 264 -6.82 -5.38 7.88
N PHE A 265 -5.93 -5.23 8.86
CA PHE A 265 -4.96 -6.25 9.21
C PHE A 265 -5.21 -6.92 10.58
N ASP A 266 -5.70 -6.20 11.58
CA ASP A 266 -5.85 -6.70 12.95
C ASP A 266 -7.17 -7.47 13.17
N GLY A 267 -7.47 -8.41 12.29
CA GLY A 267 -8.67 -9.25 12.39
C GLY A 267 -10.01 -8.48 12.35
N GLY A 268 -10.01 -7.22 11.88
CA GLY A 268 -11.21 -6.40 11.79
C GLY A 268 -11.64 -5.76 13.11
N THR A 269 -10.67 -5.45 13.99
CA THR A 269 -10.87 -4.54 15.13
C THR A 269 -11.46 -3.21 14.65
N GLN A 270 -12.30 -2.60 15.47
CA GLN A 270 -13.09 -1.43 15.12
C GLN A 270 -12.73 -0.23 15.98
N LEU A 271 -12.68 0.94 15.34
CA LEU A 271 -12.52 2.24 15.99
C LEU A 271 -13.74 3.10 15.70
N GLN A 272 -14.37 3.63 16.74
CA GLN A 272 -15.34 4.71 16.61
C GLN A 272 -14.76 6.00 17.19
N ALA A 273 -14.77 7.06 16.38
CA ALA A 273 -14.45 8.41 16.80
C ALA A 273 -15.73 9.24 16.83
N THR A 274 -16.11 9.74 18.01
CA THR A 274 -17.23 10.68 18.18
C THR A 274 -16.70 11.97 18.79
N TYR A 275 -16.98 13.11 18.19
CA TYR A 275 -16.52 14.39 18.70
C TYR A 275 -17.56 15.49 18.54
N THR A 276 -17.49 16.43 19.47
CA THR A 276 -18.32 17.63 19.58
C THR A 276 -17.41 18.81 19.97
N ARG A 277 -17.97 20.00 20.14
CA ARG A 277 -17.20 21.13 20.70
C ARG A 277 -16.75 20.81 22.13
N GLY A 278 -15.44 20.77 22.36
CA GLY A 278 -14.82 20.58 23.67
C GLY A 278 -14.82 19.14 24.20
N SER A 279 -15.28 18.17 23.41
CA SER A 279 -15.23 16.74 23.78
C SER A 279 -14.98 15.85 22.56
N ALA A 280 -14.04 14.92 22.68
CA ALA A 280 -13.75 13.88 21.70
C ALA A 280 -13.60 12.54 22.42
N ILE A 281 -14.27 11.51 21.89
CA ILE A 281 -14.31 10.17 22.45
C ILE A 281 -13.91 9.19 21.35
N TYR A 282 -12.86 8.43 21.60
CA TYR A 282 -12.39 7.35 20.74
C TYR A 282 -12.64 6.01 21.45
N ARG A 283 -13.37 5.10 20.80
CA ARG A 283 -13.67 3.77 21.33
C ARG A 283 -13.11 2.70 20.40
N SER A 284 -12.34 1.76 20.93
CA SER A 284 -11.76 0.69 20.12
C SER A 284 -11.69 -0.63 20.88
N ASP A 285 -11.96 -1.74 20.21
CA ASP A 285 -11.74 -3.09 20.74
C ASP A 285 -10.25 -3.49 20.75
N ASN A 286 -9.37 -2.66 20.17
CA ASN A 286 -7.91 -2.79 20.25
C ASN A 286 -7.28 -1.67 21.10
N ILE A 287 -6.55 -2.03 22.16
CA ILE A 287 -5.88 -1.08 23.06
C ILE A 287 -4.68 -0.38 22.39
N SER A 288 -3.98 -1.02 21.44
CA SER A 288 -2.89 -0.39 20.70
C SER A 288 -3.38 0.78 19.86
N THR A 289 -4.56 0.66 19.24
CA THR A 289 -5.21 1.78 18.52
C THR A 289 -5.41 2.97 19.45
N ILE A 290 -5.93 2.75 20.66
CA ILE A 290 -6.12 3.81 21.67
C ILE A 290 -4.78 4.40 22.12
N ALA A 291 -3.76 3.56 22.29
CA ALA A 291 -2.43 3.98 22.68
C ALA A 291 -1.78 4.90 21.64
N ILE A 292 -1.88 4.54 20.36
CA ILE A 292 -1.43 5.36 19.24
C ILE A 292 -2.17 6.71 19.21
N ILE A 293 -3.50 6.69 19.29
CA ILE A 293 -4.30 7.93 19.28
C ILE A 293 -3.89 8.84 20.45
N ARG A 294 -3.79 8.29 21.66
CA ARG A 294 -3.39 9.04 22.85
C ARG A 294 -2.04 9.69 22.65
N ASP A 295 -1.05 8.96 22.17
CA ASP A 295 0.32 9.45 22.04
C ASP A 295 0.43 10.54 20.96
N VAL A 296 -0.22 10.35 19.81
CA VAL A 296 -0.24 11.33 18.71
C VAL A 296 -0.98 12.60 19.11
N LEU A 297 -2.17 12.48 19.69
CA LEU A 297 -2.96 13.64 20.09
C LEU A 297 -2.34 14.39 21.26
N SER A 298 -1.72 13.70 22.22
CA SER A 298 -0.98 14.35 23.31
C SER A 298 0.15 15.23 22.77
N LYS A 299 0.90 14.75 21.77
CA LYS A 299 1.93 15.53 21.08
C LYS A 299 1.33 16.73 20.34
N GLU A 300 0.24 16.53 19.59
CA GLU A 300 -0.39 17.58 18.77
C GLU A 300 -1.02 18.69 19.63
N VAL A 301 -1.70 18.31 20.71
CA VAL A 301 -2.27 19.23 21.71
C VAL A 301 -1.17 20.06 22.36
N THR A 302 -0.07 19.41 22.78
CA THR A 302 1.09 20.09 23.39
C THR A 302 1.71 21.08 22.41
N ARG A 303 1.88 20.67 21.15
CA ARG A 303 2.42 21.49 20.06
C ARG A 303 1.57 22.74 19.80
N ARG A 304 0.24 22.64 19.89
CA ARG A 304 -0.70 23.75 19.72
C ARG A 304 -1.02 24.50 21.02
N GLN A 305 -0.47 24.07 22.15
CA GLN A 305 -0.72 24.65 23.48
C GLN A 305 -2.21 24.65 23.89
N ILE A 306 -2.96 23.63 23.47
CA ILE A 306 -4.38 23.48 23.82
C ILE A 306 -4.47 22.81 25.19
N LYS A 307 -5.25 23.36 26.11
CA LYS A 307 -5.49 22.74 27.42
C LYS A 307 -6.59 21.69 27.30
N VAL A 308 -6.22 20.44 27.51
CA VAL A 308 -7.13 19.30 27.50
C VAL A 308 -6.86 18.38 28.69
N ASP A 309 -7.91 17.69 29.12
CA ASP A 309 -7.86 16.55 30.01
C ASP A 309 -8.04 15.27 29.19
N ILE A 310 -7.12 14.31 29.36
CA ILE A 310 -7.08 13.05 28.61
C ILE A 310 -7.28 11.91 29.61
N GLN A 311 -8.38 11.17 29.46
CA GLN A 311 -8.73 10.03 30.28
C GLN A 311 -8.79 8.77 29.42
N CYS A 312 -8.15 7.70 29.88
CA CYS A 312 -8.14 6.41 29.17
C CYS A 312 -8.69 5.32 30.10
N GLU A 313 -9.72 4.63 29.63
CA GLU A 313 -10.37 3.51 30.29
C GLU A 313 -10.05 2.23 29.48
N MET A 314 -9.28 1.32 30.08
CA MET A 314 -8.92 0.05 29.46
C MET A 314 -9.92 -1.03 29.88
N ASN A 315 -10.41 -1.80 28.92
CA ASN A 315 -11.19 -3.02 29.17
C ASN A 315 -10.28 -4.23 29.01
N GLU A 316 -10.05 -4.99 30.09
CA GLU A 316 -9.15 -6.15 30.05
C GLU A 316 -9.63 -7.27 29.12
N GLU A 317 -10.93 -7.40 28.89
CA GLU A 317 -11.51 -8.40 27.97
C GLU A 317 -11.16 -8.09 26.50
N SER A 318 -10.86 -6.83 26.18
CA SER A 318 -10.50 -6.39 24.82
C SER A 318 -9.22 -7.05 24.29
N ILE A 319 -8.29 -7.34 25.19
CA ILE A 319 -7.02 -7.99 24.89
C ILE A 319 -7.31 -9.41 24.39
N MET A 320 -8.19 -10.12 25.10
CA MET A 320 -8.56 -11.47 24.73
C MET A 320 -9.36 -11.54 23.45
N HIS A 321 -10.28 -10.61 23.27
CA HIS A 321 -11.00 -10.46 22.02
C HIS A 321 -10.05 -10.21 20.83
N THR A 322 -9.08 -9.31 20.98
CA THR A 322 -8.09 -9.02 19.93
C THR A 322 -7.24 -10.25 19.59
N LEU A 323 -6.76 -10.98 20.60
CA LEU A 323 -6.00 -12.22 20.37
C LEU A 323 -6.83 -13.29 19.66
N GLN A 324 -8.13 -13.40 19.97
CA GLN A 324 -9.04 -14.31 19.27
C GLN A 324 -9.26 -13.91 17.80
N LEU A 325 -9.34 -12.61 17.50
CA LEU A 325 -9.44 -12.13 16.12
C LEU A 325 -8.17 -12.38 15.31
N LEU A 326 -7.00 -12.31 15.95
CA LEU A 326 -5.71 -12.59 15.30
C LEU A 326 -5.41 -14.08 15.14
N HIS A 327 -6.03 -14.94 15.95
CA HIS A 327 -5.73 -16.37 16.02
C HIS A 327 -5.85 -17.10 14.67
N PRO A 328 -6.93 -16.97 13.87
CA PRO A 328 -7.05 -17.66 12.59
C PRO A 328 -5.94 -17.30 11.61
N LYS A 329 -5.50 -16.03 11.60
CA LYS A 329 -4.40 -15.58 10.74
C LYS A 329 -3.07 -16.18 11.21
N MET A 330 -2.80 -16.14 12.52
CA MET A 330 -1.59 -16.74 13.09
C MET A 330 -1.51 -18.25 12.85
N GLU A 331 -2.61 -18.97 13.04
CA GLU A 331 -2.69 -20.42 12.83
C GLU A 331 -2.45 -20.77 11.35
N TYR A 332 -3.11 -20.06 10.44
CA TYR A 332 -2.91 -20.25 9.00
C TYR A 332 -1.45 -20.02 8.60
N GLN A 333 -0.83 -18.92 9.02
CA GLN A 333 0.56 -18.61 8.66
C GLN A 333 1.56 -19.61 9.25
N ASN A 334 1.38 -20.04 10.49
CA ASN A 334 2.23 -21.07 11.10
C ASN A 334 2.09 -22.42 10.39
N ASN A 335 0.87 -22.82 10.02
CA ASN A 335 0.64 -24.05 9.29
C ASN A 335 1.22 -23.99 7.87
N LEU A 336 1.12 -22.83 7.19
CA LEU A 336 1.72 -22.60 5.89
C LEU A 336 3.24 -22.79 5.93
N LEU A 337 3.93 -22.16 6.89
CA LEU A 337 5.39 -22.29 7.03
C LEU A 337 5.82 -23.71 7.36
N ARG A 338 5.14 -24.40 8.29
CA ARG A 338 5.44 -25.80 8.63
C ARG A 338 5.26 -26.73 7.41
N ARG A 339 4.18 -26.53 6.64
CA ARG A 339 3.93 -27.30 5.42
C ARG A 339 4.98 -27.03 4.36
N LEU A 340 5.42 -25.78 4.21
CA LEU A 340 6.48 -25.42 3.26
C LEU A 340 7.82 -26.05 3.63
N GLU A 341 8.20 -26.00 4.91
CA GLU A 341 9.45 -26.60 5.42
C GLU A 341 9.48 -28.12 5.13
N LEU A 342 8.37 -28.81 5.41
CA LEU A 342 8.22 -30.23 5.09
C LEU A 342 8.22 -30.49 3.57
N ALA A 343 7.52 -29.67 2.79
CA ALA A 343 7.47 -29.79 1.34
C ALA A 343 8.86 -29.58 0.71
N GLN A 344 9.66 -28.65 1.25
CA GLN A 344 11.04 -28.42 0.81
C GLN A 344 11.93 -29.64 1.11
N ALA A 345 11.85 -30.19 2.32
CA ALA A 345 12.60 -31.41 2.66
C ALA A 345 12.20 -32.60 1.77
N LEU A 346 10.92 -32.73 1.43
CA LEU A 346 10.43 -33.76 0.50
C LEU A 346 10.93 -33.53 -0.93
N LYS A 347 11.00 -32.27 -1.39
CA LYS A 347 11.54 -31.91 -2.71
C LYS A 347 13.02 -32.24 -2.81
N GLU A 348 13.79 -31.92 -1.78
CA GLU A 348 15.20 -32.31 -1.68
C GLU A 348 15.39 -33.83 -1.67
N LEU A 349 14.50 -34.59 -1.00
CA LEU A 349 14.53 -36.06 -1.04
C LEU A 349 14.19 -36.60 -2.43
N ALA A 350 13.20 -36.01 -3.11
CA ALA A 350 12.78 -36.42 -4.44
C ALA A 350 13.84 -36.12 -5.52
N ASP A 351 14.54 -35.00 -5.40
CA ASP A 351 15.61 -34.64 -6.33
C ASP A 351 16.85 -35.57 -6.18
N ASN A 352 17.01 -36.20 -5.01
CA ASN A 352 18.13 -37.09 -4.69
C ASN A 352 17.81 -38.59 -4.80
N GLY A 353 16.54 -38.97 -4.99
CA GLY A 353 16.08 -40.36 -4.94
C GLY A 353 15.26 -40.78 -6.15
N ASP A 354 15.59 -41.93 -6.75
CA ASP A 354 14.88 -42.47 -7.93
C ASP A 354 13.53 -43.14 -7.60
N ASP A 355 13.26 -43.44 -6.32
CA ASP A 355 12.06 -44.14 -5.87
C ASP A 355 11.27 -43.31 -4.84
N LEU A 356 10.00 -43.02 -5.13
CA LEU A 356 9.08 -42.27 -4.27
C LEU A 356 7.94 -43.16 -3.72
N THR A 357 8.04 -44.47 -3.90
CA THR A 357 6.99 -45.41 -3.50
C THR A 357 6.85 -45.55 -1.97
N TYR A 358 7.89 -45.20 -1.21
CA TYR A 358 7.88 -45.20 0.26
C TYR A 358 7.16 -44.01 0.88
N LEU A 359 6.87 -42.95 0.12
CA LEU A 359 6.12 -41.80 0.59
C LEU A 359 4.64 -42.15 0.76
N SER A 360 4.03 -41.70 1.86
CA SER A 360 2.58 -41.76 2.03
C SER A 360 1.87 -40.85 1.02
N ASP A 361 0.59 -41.09 0.78
CA ASP A 361 -0.21 -40.27 -0.14
C ASP A 361 -0.25 -38.80 0.30
N ASP A 362 -0.32 -38.52 1.61
CA ASP A 362 -0.25 -37.16 2.18
C ASP A 362 1.07 -36.45 1.85
N MET A 363 2.21 -37.18 1.87
CA MET A 363 3.52 -36.62 1.54
C MET A 363 3.65 -36.34 0.04
N ARG A 364 3.06 -37.19 -0.81
CA ARG A 364 3.01 -36.95 -2.25
C ARG A 364 2.15 -35.74 -2.60
N GLU A 365 0.97 -35.61 -2.00
CA GLU A 365 0.13 -34.43 -2.16
C GLU A 365 0.85 -33.15 -1.71
N LEU A 366 1.57 -33.22 -0.59
CA LEU A 366 2.36 -32.10 -0.10
C LEU A 366 3.48 -31.71 -1.08
N LEU A 367 4.19 -32.70 -1.65
CA LEU A 367 5.23 -32.49 -2.65
C LEU A 367 4.67 -31.86 -3.94
N GLU A 368 3.53 -32.34 -4.44
CA GLU A 368 2.85 -31.76 -5.61
C GLU A 368 2.36 -30.33 -5.36
N SER A 369 2.03 -30.01 -4.10
CA SER A 369 1.59 -28.66 -3.70
C SER A 369 2.74 -27.67 -3.47
N TYR A 370 4.02 -28.08 -3.58
CA TYR A 370 5.17 -27.25 -3.23
C TYR A 370 5.16 -25.88 -3.93
N ASP A 371 5.00 -25.83 -5.26
CA ASP A 371 5.10 -24.57 -6.00
C ASP A 371 4.01 -23.58 -5.55
N ARG A 372 2.79 -24.08 -5.27
CA ARG A 372 1.69 -23.26 -4.73
C ARG A 372 1.99 -22.77 -3.32
N LEU A 373 2.47 -23.65 -2.43
CA LEU A 373 2.85 -23.29 -1.06
C LEU A 373 4.00 -22.29 -1.04
N HIS A 374 4.94 -22.41 -1.99
CA HIS A 374 6.07 -21.50 -2.13
C HIS A 374 5.64 -20.12 -2.62
N ASP A 375 4.75 -20.04 -3.63
CA ASP A 375 4.16 -18.78 -4.10
C ASP A 375 3.31 -18.11 -3.00
N ASP A 376 2.50 -18.91 -2.30
CA ASP A 376 1.68 -18.45 -1.18
C ASP A 376 2.57 -17.94 -0.04
N ALA A 377 3.63 -18.66 0.33
CA ALA A 377 4.55 -18.24 1.39
C ALA A 377 5.44 -17.05 0.98
N SER A 378 5.79 -16.91 -0.30
CA SER A 378 6.50 -15.72 -0.78
C SER A 378 5.62 -14.46 -0.67
N THR A 379 4.31 -14.62 -0.86
CA THR A 379 3.34 -13.54 -0.71
C THR A 379 2.97 -13.29 0.75
N HIS A 380 2.79 -14.36 1.54
CA HIS A 380 2.20 -14.32 2.88
C HIS A 380 3.19 -14.48 4.04
N GLY A 381 4.42 -14.95 3.81
CA GLY A 381 5.45 -15.10 4.84
C GLY A 381 5.76 -13.78 5.56
N VAL A 382 5.68 -12.66 4.82
CA VAL A 382 5.83 -11.31 5.39
C VAL A 382 4.67 -10.92 6.33
N HIS A 383 3.54 -11.64 6.28
CA HIS A 383 2.45 -11.42 7.22
C HIS A 383 2.74 -11.99 8.61
N LEU A 384 3.54 -13.06 8.75
CA LEU A 384 3.82 -13.63 10.07
C LEU A 384 4.65 -12.68 10.94
N ASP A 385 5.76 -12.17 10.41
CA ASP A 385 6.60 -11.20 11.14
C ASP A 385 5.81 -9.97 11.57
N ARG A 386 4.90 -9.52 10.70
CA ARG A 386 4.00 -8.41 11.01
C ARG A 386 3.00 -8.76 12.10
N LEU A 387 2.38 -9.94 12.06
CA LEU A 387 1.46 -10.38 13.11
C LEU A 387 2.19 -10.53 14.46
N VAL A 388 3.43 -11.04 14.45
CA VAL A 388 4.31 -11.09 15.63
C VAL A 388 4.58 -9.69 16.17
N GLY A 389 4.90 -8.73 15.29
CA GLY A 389 5.06 -7.33 15.64
C GLY A 389 3.81 -6.75 16.32
N ILE A 390 2.63 -6.96 15.73
CA ILE A 390 1.36 -6.45 16.27
C ILE A 390 1.03 -7.08 17.64
N ILE A 391 1.23 -8.38 17.82
CA ILE A 391 1.00 -9.03 19.12
C ILE A 391 2.01 -8.52 20.16
N THR A 392 3.24 -8.26 19.74
CA THR A 392 4.28 -7.69 20.60
C THR A 392 3.92 -6.27 21.04
N ASP A 393 3.50 -5.42 20.10
CA ASP A 393 3.05 -4.06 20.38
C ASP A 393 1.81 -4.05 21.27
N LEU A 394 0.85 -4.95 21.02
CA LEU A 394 -0.34 -5.15 21.86
C LEU A 394 0.05 -5.45 23.33
N TYR A 395 1.03 -6.31 23.54
CA TYR A 395 1.54 -6.63 24.88
C TYR A 395 2.22 -5.42 25.53
N ILE A 396 3.09 -4.72 24.79
CA ILE A 396 3.80 -3.54 25.29
C ILE A 396 2.80 -2.43 25.66
N ASP A 397 1.80 -2.20 24.81
CA ASP A 397 0.76 -1.18 25.02
C ASP A 397 -0.14 -1.52 26.20
N LYS A 398 -0.55 -2.78 26.33
CA LYS A 398 -1.28 -3.26 27.52
C LYS A 398 -0.53 -2.92 28.80
N GLU A 399 0.73 -3.35 28.90
CA GLU A 399 1.53 -3.16 30.12
C GLU A 399 1.78 -1.67 30.38
N ARG A 400 2.04 -0.90 29.33
CA ARG A 400 2.23 0.55 29.39
C ARG A 400 0.97 1.27 29.88
N MET A 401 -0.21 0.87 29.41
CA MET A 401 -1.50 1.41 29.86
C MET A 401 -1.81 1.06 31.32
N ALA A 402 -1.34 -0.09 31.79
CA ALA A 402 -1.40 -0.49 33.19
C ALA A 402 -0.28 0.13 34.07
N GLY A 403 0.56 1.01 33.53
CA GLY A 403 1.65 1.68 34.25
C GLY A 403 2.89 0.82 34.49
N ARG A 404 3.05 -0.31 33.77
CA ARG A 404 4.18 -1.24 33.86
C ARG A 404 5.06 -1.18 32.61
N ASN A 405 6.28 -1.72 32.69
CA ASN A 405 7.18 -1.83 31.54
C ASN A 405 7.12 -3.24 30.93
N GLY A 406 6.47 -3.37 29.77
CA GLY A 406 6.34 -4.64 29.05
C GLY A 406 7.62 -5.13 28.36
N LYS A 407 8.63 -4.28 28.15
CA LYS A 407 9.80 -4.62 27.31
C LYS A 407 10.63 -5.79 27.85
N ALA A 408 10.65 -5.99 29.16
CA ALA A 408 11.46 -7.02 29.80
C ALA A 408 11.04 -8.47 29.44
N LYS A 409 9.78 -8.68 29.02
CA LYS A 409 9.27 -10.01 28.67
C LYS A 409 9.07 -10.24 27.17
N VAL A 410 9.58 -9.33 26.34
CA VAL A 410 9.41 -9.43 24.87
C VAL A 410 10.13 -10.66 24.31
N GLU A 411 11.34 -10.96 24.79
CA GLU A 411 12.07 -12.16 24.35
C GLU A 411 11.32 -13.46 24.68
N GLU A 412 10.70 -13.52 25.87
CA GLU A 412 9.84 -14.63 26.28
C GLU A 412 8.62 -14.74 25.35
N LEU A 413 7.95 -13.63 25.04
CA LEU A 413 6.81 -13.61 24.11
C LEU A 413 7.21 -14.09 22.69
N LEU A 414 8.34 -13.64 22.16
CA LEU A 414 8.84 -14.08 20.86
C LEU A 414 9.09 -15.60 20.83
N SER A 415 9.58 -16.17 21.94
CA SER A 415 9.76 -17.62 22.07
C SER A 415 8.43 -18.39 22.08
N ILE A 416 7.36 -17.81 22.61
CA ILE A 416 6.01 -18.39 22.60
C ILE A 416 5.41 -18.30 21.20
N LEU A 417 5.60 -17.16 20.51
CA LEU A 417 5.06 -16.93 19.18
C LEU A 417 5.71 -17.80 18.10
N SER A 418 7.00 -18.17 18.25
CA SER A 418 7.69 -19.05 17.29
C SER A 418 7.12 -20.48 17.26
N LYS A 419 6.68 -21.01 18.40
CA LYS A 419 6.02 -22.32 18.50
C LYS A 419 4.50 -22.23 18.29
N TYR A 420 3.97 -21.03 18.45
CA TYR A 420 2.56 -20.65 18.43
C TYR A 420 1.62 -21.67 19.09
N ASP A 421 1.36 -21.47 20.38
CA ASP A 421 0.25 -22.11 21.08
C ASP A 421 -0.69 -21.05 21.66
N ALA A 422 -1.94 -21.04 21.22
CA ALA A 422 -2.93 -20.05 21.61
C ALA A 422 -3.19 -20.05 23.13
N ARG A 423 -3.14 -21.23 23.78
CA ARG A 423 -3.36 -21.34 25.24
C ARG A 423 -2.18 -20.76 26.03
N THR A 424 -0.95 -21.08 25.63
CA THR A 424 0.27 -20.53 26.23
C THR A 424 0.33 -19.02 26.05
N LEU A 425 0.02 -18.51 24.85
CA LEU A 425 -0.07 -17.08 24.58
C LEU A 425 -1.11 -16.39 25.47
N HIS A 426 -2.30 -16.98 25.60
CA HIS A 426 -3.34 -16.47 26.49
C HIS A 426 -2.87 -16.42 27.95
N ASN A 427 -2.29 -17.51 28.45
CA ASN A 427 -1.81 -17.57 29.84
C ASN A 427 -0.71 -16.54 30.11
N PHE A 428 0.19 -16.33 29.14
CA PHE A 428 1.22 -15.30 29.21
C PHE A 428 0.61 -13.90 29.34
N PHE A 429 -0.37 -13.56 28.49
CA PHE A 429 -1.06 -12.26 28.57
C PHE A 429 -1.82 -12.10 29.90
N MET A 430 -2.37 -13.17 30.48
CA MET A 430 -3.09 -13.12 31.76
C MET A 430 -2.16 -13.14 32.98
N GLY A 431 -0.83 -13.21 32.79
CA GLY A 431 0.13 -13.28 33.89
C GLY A 431 0.06 -14.60 34.69
N LYS A 432 -0.55 -15.64 34.12
CA LYS A 432 -0.59 -16.98 34.73
C LYS A 432 0.67 -17.73 34.31
N SER A 433 1.68 -17.75 35.18
CA SER A 433 2.88 -18.56 35.00
C SER A 433 2.50 -20.03 34.79
N ALA A 434 3.15 -20.71 33.85
CA ALA A 434 3.02 -22.15 33.58
C ALA A 434 3.61 -23.03 34.70
N VAL A 435 3.42 -22.66 35.96
CA VAL A 435 3.87 -23.39 37.15
C VAL A 435 2.63 -23.68 38.01
N GLN A 436 1.70 -24.46 37.48
CA GLN A 436 0.65 -25.08 38.30
C GLN A 436 -0.08 -26.20 37.54
N GLN A 437 0.66 -27.18 37.03
CA GLN A 437 0.15 -28.54 36.91
C GLN A 437 1.29 -29.49 37.30
N GLN A 438 1.32 -29.82 38.60
CA GLN A 438 1.91 -31.06 39.10
C GLN A 438 1.01 -32.24 38.72
#